data_AF-A0A8T5VUR1-F1
#
_entry.id   AF-A0A8T5VUR1-F1
#
_cell.length_a   1.000
_cell.length_b   1.000
_cell.length_c   1.000
_cell.angle_alpha   90.00
_cell.angle_beta   90.00
_cell.angle_gamma   90.00
#
_symmetry.space_group_name_H-M   'P 1'
#
loop_
_entity.id
_entity.type
_entity.pdbx_description
1 polymer ?
#
loop_
_entity_poly.entity_id
_entity_poly.type
_entity_poly.pdbx_seq_one_letter_code
_entity_poly.pdbx_strand_id
1 'polypeptide(L)'
;MWNQHPEPTGSRWATPTSSEIQQNPGHPPAWRRPSYSAIHRIIENPVYGGAYAYGKTAVAAGYSAGGVSVKIRRKTRNEWLALMPNTHDGYVSWERFEAIRTMVSSNVPTGRHHGAPKHGDALLAGLIRCKRCGRKLTLRYSGMENHIPRYSCSRAWMDNGGAHCIAFGGLRVDDAIEDALLGVVGPGAIAAATAAAEGARERRDQVRDALSRDLEAARYAADRAFRQYDAADPANRLVASELEARWNRALAHAAEVEGKIAMHDAATPAPIADPASLGVLASNLKTVWDAPTTDARLKKRIVRTLVHEVVADIDDAASEIVLIVHWVGGAHSELRLPKRRRGQRNSTSADIIQAVRQLVLIASDDLIAGLLNRNGLKTGNGNRWTRERVTSMRSSYHLPVFKPADDGIEPWLNLSNAAKLLKVAPKTLRLAAEAGEIAAIHPLSDGPWIFARASLITAAAQSIAEGARQNPRYPTGSHPDQQTLFSSTT
;
A
#
# COMPACT_ATOMS: atom_id res chain seq x y z
N MET A 1 29.63 -16.66 -55.58
CA MET A 1 30.33 -17.03 -54.33
C MET A 1 29.29 -17.02 -53.23
N TRP A 2 29.27 -18.09 -52.43
CA TRP A 2 28.14 -18.59 -51.65
C TRP A 2 27.63 -17.68 -50.51
N ASN A 3 26.36 -17.89 -50.16
CA ASN A 3 25.57 -17.41 -49.02
C ASN A 3 26.34 -17.15 -47.71
N GLN A 4 25.86 -16.17 -46.93
CA GLN A 4 25.48 -16.36 -45.52
C GLN A 4 24.74 -15.13 -44.95
N HIS A 5 23.51 -15.34 -44.49
CA HIS A 5 22.86 -14.51 -43.46
C HIS A 5 23.58 -14.73 -42.12
N PRO A 6 23.53 -13.72 -41.22
CA PRO A 6 22.92 -14.01 -39.92
C PRO A 6 21.93 -12.93 -39.44
N GLU A 7 21.11 -13.38 -38.49
CA GLU A 7 19.95 -12.77 -37.81
C GLU A 7 20.18 -11.44 -37.05
N PRO A 8 19.10 -10.70 -36.72
CA PRO A 8 19.16 -9.37 -36.13
C PRO A 8 19.35 -9.43 -34.61
N THR A 9 20.43 -8.84 -34.11
CA THR A 9 20.61 -8.62 -32.66
C THR A 9 20.18 -7.21 -32.25
N GLY A 10 19.07 -7.17 -31.49
CA GLY A 10 18.85 -6.23 -30.38
C GLY A 10 18.84 -4.74 -30.68
N SER A 11 17.66 -4.21 -31.01
CA SER A 11 17.35 -2.77 -30.88
C SER A 11 17.40 -2.34 -29.41
N ARG A 12 18.55 -1.84 -28.96
CA ARG A 12 18.64 -1.00 -27.77
C ARG A 12 17.97 0.34 -28.07
N TRP A 13 16.84 0.59 -27.41
CA TRP A 13 16.23 1.91 -27.32
C TRP A 13 17.26 2.91 -26.80
N ALA A 14 17.76 3.77 -27.69
CA ALA A 14 18.66 4.86 -27.35
C ALA A 14 17.89 5.91 -26.53
N THR A 15 18.28 6.10 -25.27
CA THR A 15 17.83 7.22 -24.45
C THR A 15 18.25 8.55 -25.09
N PRO A 16 17.37 9.55 -25.24
CA PRO A 16 17.75 10.84 -25.80
C PRO A 16 18.58 11.60 -24.75
N THR A 17 19.89 11.65 -24.93
CA THR A 17 20.86 12.16 -23.93
C THR A 17 21.22 13.64 -24.05
N SER A 18 20.65 14.36 -25.02
CA SER A 18 21.06 15.74 -25.32
C SER A 18 19.88 16.59 -25.73
N SER A 19 19.78 17.81 -25.18
CA SER A 19 18.84 18.86 -25.60
C SER A 19 19.61 20.13 -25.97
N GLU A 20 19.21 20.80 -27.05
CA GLU A 20 19.87 22.01 -27.55
C GLU A 20 19.50 23.21 -26.66
N ILE A 21 20.49 23.92 -26.11
CA ILE A 21 20.26 25.09 -25.24
C ILE A 21 21.17 26.23 -25.71
N GLN A 22 20.56 27.29 -26.26
CA GLN A 22 21.27 28.51 -26.64
C GLN A 22 21.46 29.40 -25.40
N GLN A 23 22.72 29.61 -24.99
CA GLN A 23 23.03 30.37 -23.76
C GLN A 23 23.36 31.84 -24.00
N ASN A 24 23.82 32.24 -25.20
CA ASN A 24 24.14 33.63 -25.54
C ASN A 24 24.03 33.86 -27.06
N PRO A 25 23.56 35.05 -27.50
CA PRO A 25 23.64 35.43 -28.91
C PRO A 25 25.12 35.66 -29.26
N GLY A 26 25.71 34.76 -30.07
CA GLY A 26 27.11 34.87 -30.53
C GLY A 26 27.96 33.60 -30.41
N HIS A 27 27.48 32.55 -29.74
CA HIS A 27 28.16 31.24 -29.72
C HIS A 27 27.30 30.17 -30.43
N PRO A 28 27.94 29.20 -31.14
CA PRO A 28 27.22 28.11 -31.76
C PRO A 28 26.49 27.28 -30.68
N PRO A 29 25.28 26.76 -30.98
CA PRO A 29 24.53 25.94 -30.05
C PRO A 29 25.34 24.70 -29.66
N ALA A 30 25.44 24.44 -28.35
CA ALA A 30 26.17 23.30 -27.82
C ALA A 30 25.21 22.34 -27.11
N TRP A 31 25.23 21.07 -27.50
CA TRP A 31 24.49 20.01 -26.84
C TRP A 31 25.04 19.81 -25.42
N ARG A 32 24.16 19.89 -24.42
CA ARG A 32 24.52 19.66 -23.02
C ARG A 32 23.55 18.70 -22.37
N ARG A 33 24.03 18.02 -21.33
CA ARG A 33 23.17 17.23 -20.45
C ARG A 33 22.17 18.18 -19.76
N PRO A 34 20.86 17.91 -19.86
CA PRO A 34 19.86 18.74 -19.22
C PRO A 34 20.00 18.66 -17.70
N SER A 35 20.02 19.82 -17.04
CA SER A 35 19.99 19.90 -15.58
C SER A 35 18.56 19.89 -15.06
N TYR A 36 18.36 19.48 -13.80
CA TYR A 36 17.04 19.55 -13.15
C TYR A 36 16.43 20.96 -13.25
N SER A 37 17.24 22.00 -13.04
CA SER A 37 16.78 23.39 -13.11
C SER A 37 16.36 23.82 -14.51
N ALA A 38 17.02 23.32 -15.56
CA ALA A 38 16.63 23.57 -16.95
C ALA A 38 15.30 22.88 -17.26
N ILE A 39 15.15 21.60 -16.90
CA ILE A 39 13.92 20.82 -17.10
C ILE A 39 12.74 21.46 -16.34
N HIS A 40 12.95 21.85 -15.08
CA HIS A 40 11.92 22.49 -14.28
C HIS A 40 11.46 23.82 -14.90
N ARG A 41 12.39 24.63 -15.43
CA ARG A 41 12.06 25.87 -16.14
C ARG A 41 11.23 25.64 -17.40
N ILE A 42 11.50 24.56 -18.13
CA ILE A 42 10.71 24.16 -19.31
C ILE A 42 9.28 23.84 -18.88
N ILE A 43 9.13 22.98 -17.86
CA ILE A 43 7.82 22.55 -17.37
C ILE A 43 6.98 23.71 -16.81
N GLU A 44 7.61 24.71 -16.18
CA GLU A 44 6.91 25.89 -15.66
C GLU A 44 6.58 26.95 -16.73
N ASN A 45 7.20 26.90 -17.91
CA ASN A 45 7.08 27.97 -18.90
C ASN A 45 5.82 27.80 -19.78
N PRO A 46 4.84 28.70 -19.70
CA PRO A 46 3.56 28.60 -20.43
C PRO A 46 3.70 28.58 -21.96
N VAL A 47 4.85 29.01 -22.49
CA VAL A 47 5.15 28.97 -23.94
C VAL A 47 5.04 27.56 -24.51
N TYR A 48 5.41 26.53 -23.74
CA TYR A 48 5.32 25.13 -24.20
C TYR A 48 3.88 24.63 -24.28
N GLY A 49 2.94 25.30 -23.62
CA GLY A 49 1.50 25.07 -23.71
C GLY A 49 0.77 26.00 -24.68
N GLY A 50 1.50 26.72 -25.55
CA GLY A 50 0.89 27.62 -26.54
C GLY A 50 0.44 28.97 -26.01
N ALA A 51 0.93 29.39 -24.83
CA ALA A 51 0.46 30.61 -24.19
C ALA A 51 1.52 31.72 -24.15
N TYR A 52 1.07 32.93 -24.44
CA TYR A 52 1.86 34.14 -24.23
C TYR A 52 1.79 34.57 -22.76
N ALA A 53 2.93 34.94 -22.17
CA ALA A 53 2.98 35.38 -20.78
C ALA A 53 4.00 36.51 -20.57
N TYR A 54 3.55 37.60 -19.94
CA TYR A 54 4.35 38.81 -19.72
C TYR A 54 4.28 39.31 -18.27
N GLY A 55 5.30 40.06 -17.83
CA GLY A 55 5.35 40.65 -16.49
C GLY A 55 5.68 39.66 -15.35
N LYS A 56 6.47 38.61 -15.63
CA LYS A 56 6.78 37.52 -14.68
C LYS A 56 7.72 37.91 -13.53
N THR A 57 8.30 39.11 -13.57
CA THR A 57 9.29 39.60 -12.60
C THR A 57 8.92 40.98 -12.07
N ALA A 58 9.35 41.27 -10.85
CA ALA A 58 9.26 42.57 -10.20
C ALA A 58 10.60 42.91 -9.55
N VAL A 59 10.85 44.20 -9.39
CA VAL A 59 12.00 44.73 -8.67
C VAL A 59 11.60 44.90 -7.20
N ALA A 60 12.41 44.39 -6.27
CA ALA A 60 12.20 44.52 -4.83
C ALA A 60 13.49 45.00 -4.15
N ALA A 61 13.34 45.84 -3.12
CA ALA A 61 14.45 46.19 -2.25
C ALA A 61 14.85 44.98 -1.39
N GLY A 62 16.15 44.68 -1.34
CA GLY A 62 16.72 43.62 -0.51
C GLY A 62 17.85 44.16 0.32
N TYR A 63 17.93 43.81 1.60
CA TYR A 63 19.01 44.24 2.47
C TYR A 63 20.21 43.31 2.33
N SER A 64 21.40 43.86 2.12
CA SER A 64 22.69 43.16 2.18
C SER A 64 23.57 43.80 3.26
N ALA A 65 24.68 43.14 3.62
CA ALA A 65 25.62 43.64 4.62
C ALA A 65 26.20 45.05 4.30
N GLY A 66 26.06 45.53 3.06
CA GLY A 66 26.49 46.86 2.61
C GLY A 66 25.36 47.85 2.29
N GLY A 67 24.09 47.56 2.62
CA GLY A 67 22.96 48.49 2.40
C GLY A 67 21.80 47.93 1.56
N VAL A 68 20.94 48.83 1.06
CA VAL A 68 19.78 48.47 0.22
C VAL A 68 20.27 48.07 -1.17
N SER A 69 20.13 46.79 -1.49
CA SER A 69 20.40 46.21 -2.80
C SER A 69 19.11 46.00 -3.59
N VAL A 70 19.18 46.11 -4.91
CA VAL A 70 18.04 45.80 -5.79
C VAL A 70 18.03 44.31 -6.09
N LYS A 71 16.93 43.61 -5.76
CA LYS A 71 16.72 42.20 -6.09
C LYS A 71 15.56 42.02 -7.06
N ILE A 72 15.80 41.26 -8.13
CA ILE A 72 14.74 40.81 -9.04
C ILE A 72 14.02 39.63 -8.39
N ARG A 73 12.72 39.76 -8.11
CA ARG A 73 11.87 38.67 -7.64
C ARG A 73 10.96 38.18 -8.77
N ARG A 74 10.70 36.86 -8.81
CA ARG A 74 9.63 36.29 -9.62
C ARG A 74 8.28 36.60 -8.98
N LYS A 75 7.32 37.07 -9.79
CA LYS A 75 5.93 37.28 -9.37
C LYS A 75 5.19 35.95 -9.35
N THR A 76 4.19 35.84 -8.47
CA THR A 76 3.22 34.74 -8.54
C THR A 76 2.39 34.86 -9.82
N ARG A 77 1.86 33.75 -10.33
CA ARG A 77 1.18 33.71 -11.64
C ARG A 77 -0.01 34.65 -11.74
N ASN A 78 -0.70 34.85 -10.62
CA ASN A 78 -1.87 35.73 -10.51
C ASN A 78 -1.50 37.22 -10.57
N GLU A 79 -0.21 37.55 -10.39
CA GLU A 79 0.34 38.91 -10.47
C GLU A 79 1.02 39.18 -11.82
N TRP A 80 0.94 38.24 -12.78
CA TRP A 80 1.47 38.45 -14.13
C TRP A 80 0.60 39.46 -14.88
N LEU A 81 1.24 40.30 -15.69
CA LEU A 81 0.54 41.36 -16.42
C LEU A 81 -0.31 40.82 -17.57
N ALA A 82 0.13 39.72 -18.18
CA ALA A 82 -0.64 39.03 -19.21
C ALA A 82 -0.36 37.52 -19.16
N LEU A 83 -1.43 36.73 -19.30
CA LEU A 83 -1.38 35.30 -19.57
C LEU A 83 -2.51 34.98 -20.55
N MET A 84 -2.16 34.77 -21.82
CA MET A 84 -3.11 34.51 -22.90
C MET A 84 -2.89 33.08 -23.40
N PRO A 85 -3.80 32.14 -23.10
CA PRO A 85 -3.75 30.78 -23.65
C PRO A 85 -3.93 30.76 -25.17
N ASN A 86 -3.46 29.70 -25.82
CA ASN A 86 -3.69 29.41 -27.24
C ASN A 86 -3.34 30.57 -28.20
N THR A 87 -2.27 31.31 -27.90
CA THR A 87 -1.76 32.38 -28.78
C THR A 87 -0.95 31.81 -29.94
N HIS A 88 -0.34 30.64 -29.75
CA HIS A 88 0.47 29.94 -30.73
C HIS A 88 0.41 28.42 -30.47
N ASP A 89 0.87 27.62 -31.43
CA ASP A 89 0.93 26.17 -31.28
C ASP A 89 1.97 25.78 -30.22
N GLY A 90 1.49 25.22 -29.12
CA GLY A 90 2.32 24.65 -28.07
C GLY A 90 2.85 23.27 -28.45
N TYR A 91 3.94 22.86 -27.81
CA TYR A 91 4.41 21.46 -27.87
C TYR A 91 3.40 20.48 -27.23
N VAL A 92 2.59 20.99 -26.30
CA VAL A 92 1.44 20.30 -25.71
C VAL A 92 0.25 21.26 -25.70
N SER A 93 -0.97 20.73 -25.62
CA SER A 93 -2.15 21.58 -25.44
C SER A 93 -2.08 22.36 -24.12
N TRP A 94 -2.78 23.49 -24.06
CA TRP A 94 -2.83 24.31 -22.87
C TRP A 94 -3.37 23.55 -21.66
N GLU A 95 -4.40 22.73 -21.84
CA GLU A 95 -5.00 21.92 -20.80
C GLU A 95 -4.00 20.88 -20.28
N ARG A 96 -3.26 20.24 -21.20
CA ARG A 96 -2.23 19.26 -20.84
C ARG A 96 -1.08 19.93 -20.08
N PHE A 97 -0.66 21.12 -20.50
CA PHE A 97 0.35 21.92 -19.81
C PHE A 97 -0.08 22.27 -18.37
N GLU A 98 -1.30 22.77 -18.19
CA GLU A 98 -1.85 23.12 -16.87
C GLU A 98 -1.95 21.88 -15.96
N ALA A 99 -2.34 20.73 -16.51
CA ALA A 99 -2.37 19.47 -15.77
C ALA A 99 -0.96 19.05 -15.29
N ILE A 100 0.05 19.10 -16.16
CA ILE A 100 1.44 18.79 -15.81
C ILE A 100 1.96 19.75 -14.74
N ARG A 101 1.72 21.06 -14.88
CA ARG A 101 2.14 22.06 -13.90
C ARG A 101 1.53 21.79 -12.53
N THR A 102 0.24 21.51 -12.50
CA THR A 102 -0.50 21.21 -11.26
C THR A 102 0.10 19.98 -10.57
N MET A 103 0.34 18.91 -11.33
CA MET A 103 1.03 17.72 -10.84
C MET A 103 2.40 18.05 -10.24
N VAL A 104 3.25 18.82 -10.92
CA VAL A 104 4.59 19.18 -10.41
C VAL A 104 4.52 20.06 -9.15
N SER A 105 3.59 21.00 -9.08
CA SER A 105 3.41 21.84 -7.88
C SER A 105 2.98 21.01 -6.66
N SER A 106 2.12 19.99 -6.86
CA SER A 106 1.70 19.06 -5.81
C SER A 106 2.83 18.14 -5.32
N ASN A 107 3.87 17.95 -6.14
CA ASN A 107 5.02 17.12 -5.80
C ASN A 107 6.01 17.81 -4.85
N VAL A 108 5.89 19.13 -4.66
CA VAL A 108 6.71 19.87 -3.70
C VAL A 108 6.26 19.53 -2.28
N PRO A 109 7.11 18.90 -1.44
CA PRO A 109 6.72 18.51 -0.09
C PRO A 109 6.66 19.74 0.82
N THR A 110 5.48 20.37 0.88
CA THR A 110 5.20 21.49 1.78
C THR A 110 4.25 21.06 2.90
N GLY A 111 3.99 21.95 3.86
CA GLY A 111 2.97 21.71 4.88
C GLY A 111 1.57 21.47 4.31
N ARG A 112 1.28 21.91 3.07
CA ARG A 112 -0.02 21.75 2.39
C ARG A 112 -0.06 20.52 1.49
N HIS A 113 1.03 20.18 0.79
CA HIS A 113 1.04 19.08 -0.18
C HIS A 113 1.71 17.80 0.35
N HIS A 114 1.32 16.63 -0.14
CA HIS A 114 1.90 15.35 0.28
C HIS A 114 3.31 15.11 -0.28
N GLY A 115 3.77 15.94 -1.23
CA GLY A 115 5.00 15.72 -1.98
C GLY A 115 4.88 14.58 -2.98
N ALA A 116 5.90 14.27 -3.77
CA ALA A 116 5.86 13.14 -4.72
C ALA A 116 5.84 11.76 -4.02
N PRO A 117 5.09 10.75 -4.53
CA PRO A 117 5.24 9.35 -4.11
C PRO A 117 6.62 8.82 -4.53
N LYS A 118 7.48 8.51 -3.56
CA LYS A 118 8.84 7.98 -3.78
C LYS A 118 8.93 6.49 -3.45
N HIS A 119 10.02 5.86 -3.88
CA HIS A 119 10.26 4.41 -3.81
C HIS A 119 10.36 3.79 -2.42
N GLY A 120 10.62 4.55 -1.35
CA GLY A 120 10.80 3.91 -0.03
C GLY A 120 9.51 3.29 0.52
N ASP A 121 9.60 2.44 1.54
CA ASP A 121 8.48 1.57 1.92
C ASP A 121 7.37 2.26 2.72
N ALA A 122 7.62 3.46 3.26
CA ALA A 122 6.65 4.16 4.11
C ALA A 122 5.40 4.60 3.33
N LEU A 123 4.26 4.00 3.65
CA LEU A 123 2.99 4.20 2.95
C LEU A 123 2.42 5.60 3.18
N LEU A 124 2.45 6.06 4.43
CA LEU A 124 1.89 7.35 4.87
C LEU A 124 2.84 8.54 4.66
N ALA A 125 3.89 8.39 3.85
CA ALA A 125 4.85 9.44 3.58
C ALA A 125 4.16 10.71 3.06
N GLY A 126 4.19 11.78 3.87
CA GLY A 126 3.58 13.07 3.56
C GLY A 126 2.08 13.20 3.86
N LEU A 127 1.45 12.14 4.40
CA LEU A 127 0.03 12.10 4.79
C LEU A 127 -0.19 12.25 6.30
N ILE A 128 0.78 11.86 7.11
CA ILE A 128 0.62 11.79 8.57
C ILE A 128 0.94 13.13 9.27
N ARG A 129 0.08 13.54 10.20
CA ARG A 129 0.19 14.75 11.03
C ARG A 129 0.17 14.43 12.50
N CYS A 130 0.80 15.28 13.30
CA CYS A 130 0.80 15.18 14.75
C CYS A 130 -0.45 15.86 15.31
N LYS A 131 -1.27 15.14 16.09
CA LYS A 131 -2.43 15.72 16.80
C LYS A 131 -2.04 16.86 17.74
N ARG A 132 -0.89 16.71 18.42
CA ARG A 132 -0.42 17.66 19.45
C ARG A 132 0.07 19.00 18.89
N CYS A 133 0.62 19.04 17.66
CA CYS A 133 1.20 20.28 17.11
C CYS A 133 0.84 20.59 15.64
N GLY A 134 -0.01 19.78 14.99
CA GLY A 134 -0.50 19.97 13.62
C GLY A 134 0.53 19.76 12.50
N ARG A 135 1.81 19.66 12.83
CA ARG A 135 2.90 19.50 11.85
C ARG A 135 2.90 18.08 11.26
N LYS A 136 3.29 17.96 9.99
CA LYS A 136 3.49 16.66 9.34
C LYS A 136 4.64 15.91 10.01
N LEU A 137 4.47 14.60 10.22
CA LEU A 137 5.56 13.78 10.71
C LEU A 137 6.60 13.61 9.61
N THR A 138 7.86 13.66 10.01
CA THR A 138 9.02 13.35 9.19
C THR A 138 9.31 11.87 9.25
N LEU A 139 9.77 11.35 8.12
CA LEU A 139 10.13 9.96 7.98
C LEU A 139 11.64 9.79 8.17
N ARG A 140 12.03 8.78 8.94
CA ARG A 140 13.39 8.27 8.99
C ARG A 140 13.34 6.78 8.71
N TYR A 141 14.38 6.27 8.06
CA TYR A 141 14.55 4.83 7.92
C TYR A 141 15.60 4.32 8.88
N SER A 142 15.46 3.07 9.29
CA SER A 142 16.35 2.38 10.22
C SER A 142 16.50 0.91 9.83
N GLY A 143 17.28 0.15 10.60
CA GLY A 143 17.61 -1.24 10.28
C GLY A 143 18.99 -1.36 9.63
N MET A 144 19.42 -2.59 9.38
CA MET A 144 20.74 -2.85 8.78
C MET A 144 20.82 -2.34 7.34
N GLU A 145 19.71 -2.44 6.60
CA GLU A 145 19.58 -2.03 5.20
C GLU A 145 18.85 -0.69 5.02
N ASN A 146 18.54 0.04 6.11
CA ASN A 146 17.80 1.30 6.07
C ASN A 146 16.45 1.27 5.31
N HIS A 147 15.71 0.15 5.40
CA HIS A 147 14.37 0.01 4.80
C HIS A 147 13.24 0.16 5.84
N ILE A 148 13.51 0.13 7.16
CA ILE A 148 12.44 0.10 8.18
C ILE A 148 11.94 1.53 8.45
N PRO A 149 10.69 1.88 8.11
CA PRO A 149 10.19 3.23 8.29
C PRO A 149 9.93 3.55 9.77
N ARG A 150 10.21 4.79 10.15
CA ARG A 150 9.90 5.37 11.46
C ARG A 150 9.35 6.78 11.28
N TYR A 151 8.16 7.01 11.81
CA TYR A 151 7.50 8.31 11.81
C TYR A 151 7.91 9.08 13.07
N SER A 152 8.28 10.34 12.89
CA SER A 152 8.68 11.21 13.99
C SER A 152 8.25 12.65 13.74
N CYS A 153 7.67 13.30 14.75
CA CYS A 153 7.42 14.72 14.73
C CYS A 153 8.67 15.47 15.21
N SER A 154 9.60 15.70 14.28
CA SER A 154 10.91 16.31 14.57
C SER A 154 11.08 17.74 14.04
N ARG A 155 10.07 18.29 13.36
CA ARG A 155 10.20 19.59 12.67
C ARG A 155 10.47 20.76 13.62
N ALA A 156 9.82 20.79 14.78
CA ALA A 156 10.09 21.81 15.80
C ALA A 156 11.52 21.74 16.35
N TRP A 157 12.08 20.53 16.46
CA TRP A 157 13.48 20.32 16.84
C TRP A 157 14.45 20.75 15.75
N MET A 158 14.17 20.43 14.48
CA MET A 158 15.05 20.80 13.35
C MET A 158 15.05 22.30 13.06
N ASP A 159 13.88 22.94 13.09
CA ASP A 159 13.77 24.34 12.68
C ASP A 159 14.15 25.29 13.83
N ASN A 160 13.82 24.94 15.07
CA ASN A 160 13.91 25.86 16.22
C ASN A 160 14.60 25.27 17.47
N GLY A 161 15.19 24.06 17.39
CA GLY A 161 15.83 23.41 18.55
C GLY A 161 14.87 22.93 19.65
N GLY A 162 13.55 22.92 19.41
CA GLY A 162 12.55 22.50 20.39
C GLY A 162 12.51 20.98 20.66
N ALA A 163 11.65 20.52 21.57
CA ALA A 163 11.52 19.10 21.89
C ALA A 163 10.87 18.26 20.76
N HIS A 164 11.15 16.96 20.75
CA HIS A 164 10.40 16.00 19.92
C HIS A 164 8.99 15.79 20.47
N CYS A 165 7.98 15.79 19.58
CA CYS A 165 6.60 15.68 20.02
C CYS A 165 6.14 14.22 20.18
N ILE A 166 6.12 13.46 19.09
CA ILE A 166 5.75 12.04 19.07
C ILE A 166 6.65 11.28 18.08
N ALA A 167 6.92 10.00 18.34
CA ALA A 167 7.64 9.13 17.42
C ALA A 167 7.26 7.65 17.63
N PHE A 168 7.15 6.89 16.54
CA PHE A 168 6.79 5.48 16.54
C PHE A 168 7.26 4.76 15.27
N GLY A 169 7.31 3.42 15.30
CA GLY A 169 7.69 2.61 14.14
C GLY A 169 6.59 2.57 13.08
N GLY A 170 6.99 2.54 11.81
CA GLY A 170 6.07 2.62 10.67
C GLY A 170 5.43 1.31 10.25
N LEU A 171 6.09 0.16 10.42
CA LEU A 171 5.60 -1.15 9.91
C LEU A 171 4.16 -1.44 10.35
N ARG A 172 3.91 -1.60 11.65
CA ARG A 172 2.56 -1.89 12.18
C ARG A 172 1.51 -0.83 11.86
N VAL A 173 1.95 0.41 11.67
CA VAL A 173 1.06 1.52 11.33
C VAL A 173 0.65 1.43 9.87
N ASP A 174 1.62 1.18 9.00
CA ASP A 174 1.38 0.99 7.57
C ASP A 174 0.53 -0.28 7.35
N ASP A 175 0.85 -1.41 7.99
CA ASP A 175 0.05 -2.66 7.92
C ASP A 175 -1.43 -2.42 8.31
N ALA A 176 -1.66 -1.71 9.42
CA ALA A 176 -3.02 -1.43 9.88
C ALA A 176 -3.80 -0.50 8.94
N ILE A 177 -3.11 0.44 8.28
CA ILE A 177 -3.71 1.29 7.26
C ILE A 177 -3.98 0.49 5.99
N GLU A 178 -3.09 -0.42 5.59
CA GLU A 178 -3.30 -1.31 4.46
C GLU A 178 -4.53 -2.18 4.68
N ASP A 179 -4.65 -2.83 5.83
CA ASP A 179 -5.83 -3.64 6.15
C ASP A 179 -7.11 -2.79 6.17
N ALA A 180 -7.08 -1.59 6.76
CA ALA A 180 -8.23 -0.67 6.74
C ALA A 180 -8.60 -0.24 5.31
N LEU A 181 -7.60 0.06 4.48
CA LEU A 181 -7.79 0.48 3.10
C LEU A 181 -8.35 -0.66 2.25
N LEU A 182 -7.79 -1.87 2.36
CA LEU A 182 -8.26 -3.05 1.64
C LEU A 182 -9.68 -3.44 2.07
N GLY A 183 -10.01 -3.29 3.36
CA GLY A 183 -11.37 -3.48 3.86
C GLY A 183 -12.39 -2.49 3.28
N VAL A 184 -12.00 -1.23 3.06
CA VAL A 184 -12.86 -0.21 2.45
C VAL A 184 -12.96 -0.37 0.93
N VAL A 185 -11.84 -0.68 0.27
CA VAL A 185 -11.76 -0.79 -1.19
C VAL A 185 -12.45 -2.03 -1.71
N GLY A 186 -12.35 -3.17 -1.02
CA GLY A 186 -12.88 -4.46 -1.49
C GLY A 186 -14.33 -4.38 -2.00
N PRO A 187 -15.33 -4.16 -1.12
CA PRO A 187 -16.74 -4.14 -1.52
C PRO A 187 -17.18 -2.77 -2.07
N GLY A 188 -16.68 -1.66 -1.52
CA GLY A 188 -17.13 -0.32 -1.86
C GLY A 188 -16.59 0.22 -3.19
N ALA A 189 -15.35 -0.12 -3.54
CA ALA A 189 -14.74 0.40 -4.77
C ALA A 189 -15.28 -0.30 -6.03
N ILE A 190 -15.68 -1.58 -5.95
CA ILE A 190 -16.32 -2.24 -7.09
C ILE A 190 -17.66 -1.56 -7.38
N ALA A 191 -18.54 -1.45 -6.39
CA ALA A 191 -19.86 -0.85 -6.57
C ALA A 191 -19.78 0.62 -7.04
N ALA A 192 -18.83 1.38 -6.49
CA ALA A 192 -18.60 2.76 -6.93
C ALA A 192 -18.01 2.84 -8.34
N ALA A 193 -17.08 1.94 -8.70
CA ALA A 193 -16.49 1.90 -10.03
C ALA A 193 -17.50 1.47 -11.10
N THR A 194 -18.36 0.50 -10.80
CA THR A 194 -19.44 0.07 -11.69
C THR A 194 -20.45 1.20 -11.88
N ALA A 195 -20.93 1.83 -10.80
CA ALA A 195 -21.85 2.96 -10.89
C ALA A 195 -21.24 4.17 -11.63
N ALA A 196 -19.95 4.47 -11.40
CA ALA A 196 -19.26 5.55 -12.10
C ALA A 196 -19.04 5.23 -13.60
N ALA A 197 -18.75 3.98 -13.93
CA ALA A 197 -18.63 3.52 -15.32
C ALA A 197 -19.97 3.60 -16.05
N GLU A 198 -21.06 3.21 -15.38
CA GLU A 198 -22.42 3.28 -15.88
C GLU A 198 -22.86 4.73 -16.09
N GLY A 199 -22.70 5.60 -15.08
CA GLY A 199 -22.99 7.03 -15.23
C GLY A 199 -22.07 7.76 -16.23
N ALA A 200 -20.86 7.25 -16.50
CA ALA A 200 -20.02 7.75 -17.57
C ALA A 200 -20.48 7.24 -18.94
N ARG A 201 -21.04 6.03 -19.03
CA ARG A 201 -21.65 5.47 -20.24
C ARG A 201 -22.94 6.23 -20.58
N GLU A 202 -23.83 6.40 -19.62
CA GLU A 202 -25.08 7.16 -19.80
C GLU A 202 -24.81 8.59 -20.31
N ARG A 203 -23.86 9.32 -19.70
CA ARG A 203 -23.50 10.67 -20.17
C ARG A 203 -22.94 10.67 -21.60
N ARG A 204 -22.20 9.63 -21.99
CA ARG A 204 -21.69 9.50 -23.37
C ARG A 204 -22.83 9.19 -24.33
N ASP A 205 -23.68 8.24 -23.98
CA ASP A 205 -24.84 7.84 -24.77
C ASP A 205 -25.77 9.05 -24.98
N GLN A 206 -26.00 9.87 -23.95
CA GLN A 206 -26.75 11.13 -24.06
C GLN A 206 -26.13 12.13 -25.05
N VAL A 207 -24.80 12.29 -25.06
CA VAL A 207 -24.10 13.16 -26.01
C VAL A 207 -24.20 12.60 -27.43
N ARG A 208 -24.00 11.29 -27.61
CA ARG A 208 -24.17 10.60 -28.90
C ARG A 208 -25.59 10.73 -29.44
N ASP A 209 -26.60 10.59 -28.57
CA ASP A 209 -28.02 10.71 -28.93
C ASP A 209 -28.39 12.15 -29.31
N ALA A 210 -27.82 13.15 -28.63
CA ALA A 210 -27.96 14.55 -29.03
C ALA A 210 -27.36 14.79 -30.43
N LEU A 211 -26.12 14.34 -30.67
CA LEU A 211 -25.48 14.47 -31.98
C LEU A 211 -26.23 13.71 -33.09
N SER A 212 -26.79 12.54 -32.78
CA SER A 212 -27.61 11.78 -33.73
C SER A 212 -28.87 12.54 -34.15
N ARG A 213 -29.55 13.20 -33.20
CA ARG A 213 -30.72 14.05 -33.50
C ARG A 213 -30.33 15.29 -34.32
N ASP A 214 -29.20 15.91 -34.00
CA ASP A 214 -28.67 17.03 -34.78
C ASP A 214 -28.35 16.62 -36.23
N LEU A 215 -27.80 15.40 -36.41
CA LEU A 215 -27.53 14.86 -37.73
C LEU A 215 -28.82 14.60 -38.51
N GLU A 216 -29.84 14.05 -37.88
CA GLU A 216 -31.15 13.84 -38.49
C GLU A 216 -31.76 15.16 -38.96
N ALA A 217 -31.72 16.20 -38.12
CA ALA A 217 -32.18 17.54 -38.48
C ALA A 217 -31.37 18.16 -39.63
N ALA A 218 -30.04 17.99 -39.63
CA ALA A 218 -29.16 18.49 -40.69
C ALA A 218 -29.42 17.78 -42.03
N ARG A 219 -29.61 16.45 -42.02
CA ARG A 219 -29.96 15.65 -43.21
C ARG A 219 -31.33 16.05 -43.76
N TYR A 220 -32.32 16.24 -42.89
CA TYR A 220 -33.64 16.73 -43.30
C TYR A 220 -33.56 18.13 -43.94
N ALA A 221 -32.76 19.03 -43.38
CA ALA A 221 -32.56 20.37 -43.94
C ALA A 221 -31.87 20.32 -45.33
N ALA A 222 -30.89 19.42 -45.50
CA ALA A 222 -30.23 19.20 -46.78
C ALA A 222 -31.18 18.64 -47.84
N ASP A 223 -31.99 17.64 -47.48
CA ASP A 223 -33.01 17.07 -48.37
C ASP A 223 -34.08 18.10 -48.76
N ARG A 224 -34.55 18.90 -47.80
CA ARG A 224 -35.48 20.00 -48.09
C ARG A 224 -34.87 21.04 -49.04
N ALA A 225 -33.61 21.42 -48.84
CA ALA A 225 -32.91 22.37 -49.72
C ALA A 225 -32.73 21.80 -51.13
N PHE A 226 -32.43 20.50 -51.24
CA PHE A 226 -32.36 19.80 -52.52
C PHE A 226 -33.68 19.85 -53.29
N ARG A 227 -34.81 19.51 -52.65
CA ARG A 227 -36.14 19.57 -53.29
C ARG A 227 -36.50 20.98 -53.77
N GLN A 228 -36.05 22.02 -53.06
CA GLN A 228 -36.25 23.41 -53.46
C GLN A 228 -35.42 23.77 -54.70
N TYR A 229 -34.17 23.31 -54.76
CA TYR A 229 -33.29 23.47 -55.91
C TYR A 229 -33.81 22.71 -57.14
N ASP A 230 -34.21 21.45 -56.97
CA ASP A 230 -34.70 20.57 -58.04
C ASP A 230 -36.01 21.09 -58.69
N ALA A 231 -36.85 21.76 -57.90
CA ALA A 231 -38.09 22.38 -58.38
C ALA A 231 -37.89 23.75 -59.06
N ALA A 232 -36.68 24.32 -59.06
CA ALA A 232 -36.42 25.64 -59.63
C ALA A 232 -36.28 25.60 -61.16
N ASP A 233 -36.91 26.55 -61.86
CA ASP A 233 -36.78 26.67 -63.31
C ASP A 233 -35.33 27.06 -63.71
N PRO A 234 -34.65 26.29 -64.58
CA PRO A 234 -33.30 26.59 -65.07
C PRO A 234 -33.14 27.98 -65.71
N ALA A 235 -34.21 28.57 -66.24
CA ALA A 235 -34.19 29.93 -66.80
C ALA A 235 -33.94 31.01 -65.73
N ASN A 236 -34.29 30.74 -64.47
CA ASN A 236 -34.09 31.66 -63.35
C ASN A 236 -32.72 31.49 -62.69
N ARG A 237 -31.66 31.75 -63.46
CA ARG A 237 -30.26 31.46 -63.10
C ARG A 237 -29.82 31.97 -61.72
N LEU A 238 -30.23 33.19 -61.34
CA LEU A 238 -29.88 33.78 -60.05
C LEU A 238 -30.53 33.03 -58.87
N VAL A 239 -31.79 32.61 -59.03
CA VAL A 239 -32.53 31.85 -58.01
C VAL A 239 -31.93 30.45 -57.86
N ALA A 240 -31.63 29.79 -58.98
CA ALA A 240 -30.97 28.49 -58.98
C ALA A 240 -29.60 28.54 -58.26
N SER A 241 -28.78 29.57 -58.53
CA SER A 241 -27.46 29.71 -57.89
C SER A 241 -27.55 29.92 -56.36
N GLU A 242 -28.55 30.66 -55.87
CA GLU A 242 -28.71 30.86 -54.42
C GLU A 242 -29.25 29.59 -53.74
N LEU A 243 -30.16 28.86 -54.39
CA LEU A 243 -30.66 27.58 -53.89
C LEU A 243 -29.58 26.51 -53.86
N GLU A 244 -28.70 26.47 -54.87
CA GLU A 244 -27.51 25.62 -54.89
C GLU A 244 -26.56 25.97 -53.73
N ALA A 245 -26.25 27.26 -53.53
CA ALA A 245 -25.41 27.71 -52.42
C ALA A 245 -26.02 27.37 -51.04
N ARG A 246 -27.34 27.41 -50.91
CA ARG A 246 -28.06 26.99 -49.70
C ARG A 246 -27.99 25.47 -49.49
N TRP A 247 -28.15 24.68 -50.55
CA TRP A 247 -28.02 23.23 -50.49
C TRP A 247 -26.59 22.80 -50.12
N ASN A 248 -25.57 23.41 -50.75
CA ASN A 248 -24.16 23.17 -50.42
C ASN A 248 -23.84 23.50 -48.95
N ARG A 249 -24.39 24.59 -48.40
CA ARG A 249 -24.25 24.91 -46.96
C ARG A 249 -24.90 23.86 -46.07
N ALA A 250 -26.08 23.36 -46.43
CA ALA A 250 -26.78 22.32 -45.67
C ALA A 250 -26.04 20.97 -45.71
N LEU A 251 -25.47 20.60 -46.86
CA LEU A 251 -24.61 19.41 -47.00
C LEU A 251 -23.33 19.53 -46.18
N ALA A 252 -22.66 20.69 -46.22
CA ALA A 252 -21.47 20.94 -45.41
C ALA A 252 -21.76 20.85 -43.91
N HIS A 253 -22.91 21.36 -43.46
CA HIS A 253 -23.32 21.24 -42.07
C HIS A 253 -23.62 19.78 -41.66
N ALA A 254 -24.30 19.01 -42.51
CA ALA A 254 -24.51 17.58 -42.26
C ALA A 254 -23.19 16.82 -42.12
N ALA A 255 -22.23 17.07 -43.02
CA ALA A 255 -20.89 16.48 -42.95
C ALA A 255 -20.12 16.89 -41.68
N GLU A 256 -20.27 18.14 -41.22
CA GLU A 256 -19.68 18.61 -39.96
C GLU A 256 -20.21 17.83 -38.75
N VAL A 257 -21.54 17.61 -38.68
CA VAL A 257 -22.17 16.86 -37.58
C VAL A 257 -21.76 15.38 -37.63
N GLU A 258 -21.69 14.77 -38.82
CA GLU A 258 -21.16 13.41 -38.98
C GLU A 258 -19.71 13.31 -38.49
N GLY A 259 -18.88 14.30 -38.80
CA GLY A 259 -17.51 14.40 -38.29
C GLY A 259 -17.44 14.46 -36.76
N LYS A 260 -18.33 15.22 -36.12
CA LYS A 260 -18.43 15.29 -34.65
C LYS A 260 -18.79 13.94 -34.02
N ILE A 261 -19.72 13.19 -34.63
CA ILE A 261 -20.07 11.83 -34.19
C ILE A 261 -18.87 10.90 -34.34
N ALA A 262 -18.20 10.90 -35.50
CA ALA A 262 -17.03 10.07 -35.74
C ALA A 262 -15.88 10.36 -34.75
N MET A 263 -15.65 11.64 -34.44
CA MET A 263 -14.67 12.04 -33.42
C MET A 263 -15.07 11.58 -32.01
N HIS A 264 -16.35 11.66 -31.64
CA HIS A 264 -16.85 11.19 -30.35
C HIS A 264 -16.71 9.67 -30.20
N ASP A 265 -17.06 8.92 -31.25
CA ASP A 265 -16.93 7.47 -31.30
C ASP A 265 -15.46 7.04 -31.26
N ALA A 266 -14.58 7.70 -32.00
CA ALA A 266 -13.14 7.43 -31.99
C ALA A 266 -12.47 7.79 -30.64
N ALA A 267 -12.98 8.80 -29.95
CA ALA A 267 -12.51 9.18 -28.61
C ALA A 267 -13.02 8.24 -27.51
N THR A 268 -13.94 7.31 -27.82
CA THR A 268 -14.48 6.35 -26.85
C THR A 268 -13.44 5.27 -26.54
N PRO A 269 -12.92 5.19 -25.30
CA PRO A 269 -12.00 4.13 -24.94
C PRO A 269 -12.76 2.79 -24.88
N ALA A 270 -12.11 1.72 -25.35
CA ALA A 270 -12.63 0.36 -25.19
C ALA A 270 -12.87 0.07 -23.70
N PRO A 271 -13.97 -0.65 -23.35
CA PRO A 271 -14.22 -1.01 -21.96
C PRO A 271 -13.05 -1.84 -21.42
N ILE A 272 -12.44 -1.35 -20.35
CA ILE A 272 -11.16 -1.87 -19.82
C ILE A 272 -11.37 -3.20 -19.07
N ALA A 273 -12.58 -3.50 -18.59
CA ALA A 273 -12.88 -4.75 -17.90
C ALA A 273 -14.39 -5.03 -17.83
N ASP A 274 -14.77 -6.31 -17.83
CA ASP A 274 -16.10 -6.79 -17.44
C ASP A 274 -16.28 -6.60 -15.92
N PRO A 275 -17.40 -6.05 -15.43
CA PRO A 275 -17.67 -5.95 -13.98
C PRO A 275 -17.48 -7.28 -13.22
N ALA A 276 -17.74 -8.44 -13.82
CA ALA A 276 -17.46 -9.73 -13.17
C ALA A 276 -15.95 -9.97 -12.96
N SER A 277 -15.11 -9.56 -13.92
CA SER A 277 -13.65 -9.63 -13.81
C SER A 277 -13.07 -8.67 -12.75
N LEU A 278 -13.72 -7.50 -12.55
CA LEU A 278 -13.36 -6.58 -11.47
C LEU A 278 -13.62 -7.17 -10.08
N GLY A 279 -14.69 -7.96 -9.93
CA GLY A 279 -14.99 -8.70 -8.70
C GLY A 279 -13.87 -9.68 -8.32
N VAL A 280 -13.39 -10.46 -9.29
CA VAL A 280 -12.29 -11.42 -9.09
C VAL A 280 -10.97 -10.71 -8.77
N LEU A 281 -10.67 -9.61 -9.46
CA LEU A 281 -9.48 -8.79 -9.19
C LEU A 281 -9.52 -8.17 -7.79
N ALA A 282 -10.68 -7.72 -7.33
CA ALA A 282 -10.84 -7.19 -5.98
C ALA A 282 -10.67 -8.27 -4.90
N SER A 283 -11.18 -9.49 -5.13
CA SER A 283 -10.96 -10.61 -4.19
C SER A 283 -9.50 -11.01 -4.07
N ASN A 284 -8.70 -10.77 -5.12
CA ASN A 284 -7.26 -11.02 -5.15
C ASN A 284 -6.41 -9.78 -4.82
N LEU A 285 -7.04 -8.66 -4.43
CA LEU A 285 -6.35 -7.39 -4.26
C LEU A 285 -5.26 -7.47 -3.19
N LYS A 286 -5.50 -8.17 -2.08
CA LYS A 286 -4.48 -8.36 -1.03
C LYS A 286 -3.26 -9.10 -1.56
N THR A 287 -3.46 -10.17 -2.32
CA THR A 287 -2.37 -10.95 -2.95
C THR A 287 -1.54 -10.10 -3.90
N VAL A 288 -2.19 -9.28 -4.74
CA VAL A 288 -1.49 -8.37 -5.65
C VAL A 288 -0.77 -7.27 -4.88
N TRP A 289 -1.39 -6.75 -3.82
CA TRP A 289 -0.81 -5.72 -2.98
C TRP A 289 0.47 -6.22 -2.30
N ASP A 290 0.47 -7.43 -1.76
CA ASP A 290 1.60 -8.01 -1.02
C ASP A 290 2.72 -8.56 -1.93
N ALA A 291 2.48 -8.65 -3.24
CA ALA A 291 3.45 -9.16 -4.20
C ALA A 291 4.73 -8.29 -4.23
N PRO A 292 5.94 -8.89 -4.24
CA PRO A 292 7.21 -8.15 -4.27
C PRO A 292 7.43 -7.37 -5.58
N THR A 293 6.69 -7.71 -6.63
CA THR A 293 6.70 -6.99 -7.91
C THR A 293 5.90 -5.68 -7.87
N THR A 294 5.09 -5.47 -6.83
CA THR A 294 4.22 -4.30 -6.71
C THR A 294 5.00 -3.06 -6.26
N ASP A 295 5.05 -2.05 -7.12
CA ASP A 295 5.78 -0.80 -6.87
C ASP A 295 5.19 -0.04 -5.66
N ALA A 296 6.03 0.25 -4.66
CA ALA A 296 5.65 1.06 -3.50
C ALA A 296 5.11 2.44 -3.89
N ARG A 297 5.53 3.00 -5.04
CA ARG A 297 4.96 4.26 -5.56
C ARG A 297 3.50 4.10 -5.95
N LEU A 298 3.11 2.95 -6.51
CA LEU A 298 1.73 2.66 -6.88
C LEU A 298 0.86 2.56 -5.64
N LYS A 299 1.31 1.81 -4.62
CA LYS A 299 0.64 1.71 -3.31
C LYS A 299 0.34 3.09 -2.74
N LYS A 300 1.35 3.95 -2.67
CA LYS A 300 1.20 5.33 -2.16
C LYS A 300 0.25 6.18 -2.98
N ARG A 301 0.21 6.02 -4.30
CA ARG A 301 -0.74 6.73 -5.16
C ARG A 301 -2.17 6.33 -4.80
N ILE A 302 -2.42 5.04 -4.62
CA ILE A 302 -3.73 4.50 -4.21
C ILE A 302 -4.11 5.03 -2.82
N VAL A 303 -3.20 5.00 -1.85
CA VAL A 303 -3.48 5.55 -0.51
C VAL A 303 -3.85 7.03 -0.58
N ARG A 304 -3.13 7.82 -1.37
CA ARG A 304 -3.39 9.26 -1.51
C ARG A 304 -4.68 9.60 -2.25
N THR A 305 -5.25 8.67 -3.01
CA THR A 305 -6.57 8.86 -3.61
C THR A 305 -7.71 8.62 -2.63
N LEU A 306 -7.48 7.83 -1.58
CA LEU A 306 -8.52 7.41 -0.63
C LEU A 306 -8.42 8.12 0.71
N VAL A 307 -7.20 8.44 1.13
CA VAL A 307 -6.88 9.06 2.42
C VAL A 307 -6.48 10.51 2.20
N HIS A 308 -7.24 11.41 2.80
CA HIS A 308 -6.94 12.85 2.82
C HIS A 308 -5.77 13.14 3.76
N GLU A 309 -5.84 12.68 5.01
CA GLU A 309 -4.73 12.74 5.96
C GLU A 309 -4.90 11.72 7.09
N VAL A 310 -3.82 11.50 7.85
CA VAL A 310 -3.86 10.68 9.06
C VAL A 310 -3.36 11.51 10.23
N VAL A 311 -4.20 11.71 11.24
CA VAL A 311 -3.81 12.42 12.47
C VAL A 311 -3.37 11.40 13.50
N ALA A 312 -2.11 11.50 13.92
CA ALA A 312 -1.48 10.58 14.85
C ALA A 312 -1.24 11.21 16.22
N ASP A 313 -1.50 10.45 17.26
CA ASP A 313 -1.14 10.73 18.64
C ASP A 313 -0.59 9.48 19.33
N ILE A 314 -0.05 9.68 20.52
CA ILE A 314 0.40 8.62 21.41
C ILE A 314 -0.37 8.76 22.71
N ASP A 315 -1.04 7.68 23.10
CA ASP A 315 -1.55 7.50 24.46
C ASP A 315 -0.44 6.86 25.30
N ASP A 316 0.21 7.67 26.14
CA ASP A 316 1.30 7.19 26.98
C ASP A 316 0.81 6.32 28.15
N ALA A 317 -0.45 6.48 28.59
CA ALA A 317 -1.04 5.66 29.67
C ALA A 317 -1.38 4.26 29.17
N ALA A 318 -2.05 4.16 28.02
CA ALA A 318 -2.37 2.88 27.38
C ALA A 318 -1.17 2.25 26.65
N SER A 319 -0.09 3.01 26.44
CA SER A 319 1.01 2.61 25.54
C SER A 319 0.52 2.30 24.12
N GLU A 320 -0.34 3.16 23.58
CA GLU A 320 -0.95 2.99 22.25
C GLU A 320 -0.57 4.12 21.30
N ILE A 321 -0.55 3.81 20.00
CA ILE A 321 -0.53 4.75 18.90
C ILE A 321 -1.99 4.89 18.46
N VAL A 322 -2.50 6.11 18.51
CA VAL A 322 -3.86 6.44 18.09
C VAL A 322 -3.77 7.15 16.74
N LEU A 323 -4.44 6.60 15.74
CA LEU A 323 -4.51 7.14 14.39
C LEU A 323 -5.96 7.46 14.05
N ILE A 324 -6.21 8.68 13.59
CA ILE A 324 -7.51 9.07 13.02
C ILE A 324 -7.29 9.23 11.53
N VAL A 325 -7.87 8.33 10.76
CA VAL A 325 -7.82 8.34 9.28
C VAL A 325 -8.94 9.21 8.78
N HIS A 326 -8.59 10.26 8.04
CA HIS A 326 -9.53 11.15 7.37
C HIS A 326 -9.64 10.69 5.92
N TRP A 327 -10.77 10.09 5.56
CA TRP A 327 -11.01 9.62 4.20
C TRP A 327 -11.42 10.79 3.30
N VAL A 328 -11.12 10.69 2.00
CA VAL A 328 -11.50 11.72 1.03
C VAL A 328 -13.03 11.91 0.97
N GLY A 329 -13.81 10.88 1.30
CA GLY A 329 -15.28 10.94 1.42
C GLY A 329 -15.81 11.61 2.70
N GLY A 330 -14.96 12.20 3.55
CA GLY A 330 -15.37 12.89 4.78
C GLY A 330 -15.64 11.98 5.98
N ALA A 331 -15.63 10.66 5.79
CA ALA A 331 -15.67 9.69 6.88
C ALA A 331 -14.37 9.72 7.71
N HIS A 332 -14.47 9.33 8.97
CA HIS A 332 -13.33 9.23 9.88
C HIS A 332 -13.29 7.84 10.50
N SER A 333 -12.10 7.25 10.61
CA SER A 333 -11.90 5.96 11.27
C SER A 333 -10.77 6.08 12.30
N GLU A 334 -11.00 5.59 13.52
CA GLU A 334 -9.98 5.53 14.56
C GLU A 334 -9.34 4.13 14.57
N LEU A 335 -8.01 4.09 14.56
CA LEU A 335 -7.21 2.88 14.72
C LEU A 335 -6.32 3.04 15.94
N ARG A 336 -6.34 2.03 16.82
CA ARG A 336 -5.48 1.96 18.01
C ARG A 336 -4.54 0.78 17.89
N LEU A 337 -3.25 1.06 18.06
CA LEU A 337 -2.19 0.07 17.89
C LEU A 337 -1.27 0.07 19.10
N PRO A 338 -0.85 -1.09 19.61
CA PRO A 338 0.09 -1.12 20.72
C PRO A 338 1.43 -0.51 20.30
N LYS A 339 1.91 0.47 21.07
CA LYS A 339 3.22 1.06 20.92
C LYS A 339 4.25 0.14 21.57
N ARG A 340 5.21 -0.35 20.78
CA ARG A 340 6.39 -1.04 21.34
C ARG A 340 7.10 -0.10 22.33
N ARG A 341 7.16 -0.50 23.60
CA ARG A 341 7.86 0.24 24.66
C ARG A 341 9.36 0.34 24.33
N ARG A 342 10.01 1.44 24.76
CA ARG A 342 11.47 1.59 24.63
C ARG A 342 12.15 0.39 25.29
N GLY A 343 13.17 -0.19 24.65
CA GLY A 343 13.91 -1.36 25.16
C GLY A 343 13.40 -2.73 24.67
N GLN A 344 12.19 -2.83 24.10
CA GLN A 344 11.60 -4.10 23.63
C GLN A 344 12.02 -4.50 22.19
N ARG A 345 13.02 -3.85 21.59
CA ARG A 345 13.43 -4.09 20.18
C ARG A 345 13.84 -5.55 19.95
N ASN A 346 14.45 -6.17 20.96
CA ASN A 346 15.02 -7.50 20.92
C ASN A 346 14.36 -8.42 21.96
N SER A 347 13.09 -8.14 22.25
CA SER A 347 12.32 -8.95 23.20
C SER A 347 12.09 -10.34 22.64
N THR A 348 12.23 -11.35 23.49
CA THR A 348 11.91 -12.74 23.16
C THR A 348 10.42 -12.87 22.84
N SER A 349 10.04 -13.73 21.89
CA SER A 349 8.63 -13.92 21.52
C SER A 349 7.79 -14.39 22.71
N ALA A 350 6.51 -14.02 22.71
CA ALA A 350 5.55 -14.42 23.75
C ALA A 350 5.46 -15.95 23.89
N ASP A 351 5.50 -16.67 22.77
CA ASP A 351 5.44 -18.13 22.74
C ASP A 351 6.63 -18.76 23.45
N ILE A 352 7.84 -18.23 23.25
CA ILE A 352 9.03 -18.71 23.95
C ILE A 352 8.94 -18.40 25.44
N ILE A 353 8.41 -17.22 25.82
CA ILE A 353 8.20 -16.86 27.23
C ILE A 353 7.19 -17.81 27.88
N GLN A 354 6.11 -18.15 27.18
CA GLN A 354 5.10 -19.10 27.65
C GLN A 354 5.67 -20.52 27.74
N ALA A 355 6.46 -20.96 26.77
CA ALA A 355 7.13 -22.26 26.82
C ALA A 355 8.10 -22.35 28.01
N VAL A 356 8.93 -21.33 28.24
CA VAL A 356 9.84 -21.26 29.39
C VAL A 356 9.06 -21.26 30.71
N ARG A 357 7.93 -20.53 30.79
CA ARG A 357 7.07 -20.53 31.99
C ARG A 357 6.58 -21.93 32.36
N GLN A 358 6.28 -22.77 31.38
CA GLN A 358 5.88 -24.16 31.62
C GLN A 358 7.08 -25.06 31.93
N LEU A 359 8.19 -24.92 31.21
CA LEU A 359 9.38 -25.76 31.39
C LEU A 359 10.07 -25.54 32.75
N VAL A 360 10.00 -24.32 33.31
CA VAL A 360 10.47 -24.00 34.66
C VAL A 360 9.83 -24.86 35.75
N LEU A 361 8.69 -25.49 35.48
CA LEU A 361 8.02 -26.37 36.45
C LEU A 361 8.76 -27.70 36.65
N ILE A 362 9.60 -28.13 35.71
CA ILE A 362 10.23 -29.47 35.70
C ILE A 362 11.73 -29.48 35.40
N ALA A 363 12.32 -28.37 34.98
CA ALA A 363 13.68 -28.34 34.46
C ALA A 363 14.47 -27.11 34.90
N SER A 364 15.78 -27.28 35.10
CA SER A 364 16.72 -26.20 35.39
C SER A 364 16.98 -25.31 34.17
N ASP A 365 17.47 -24.09 34.41
CA ASP A 365 17.76 -23.10 33.36
C ASP A 365 18.75 -23.64 32.29
N ASP A 366 19.67 -24.53 32.67
CA ASP A 366 20.60 -25.23 31.77
C ASP A 366 19.87 -26.16 30.77
N LEU A 367 18.95 -26.98 31.29
CA LEU A 367 18.14 -27.90 30.49
C LEU A 367 17.17 -27.13 29.57
N ILE A 368 16.57 -26.05 30.08
CA ILE A 368 15.69 -25.18 29.30
C ILE A 368 16.45 -24.57 28.12
N ALA A 369 17.68 -24.08 28.33
CA ALA A 369 18.51 -23.56 27.24
C ALA A 369 18.77 -24.62 26.17
N GLY A 370 19.06 -25.87 26.57
CA GLY A 370 19.24 -27.00 25.66
C GLY A 370 17.97 -27.32 24.84
N LEU A 371 16.80 -27.32 25.48
CA LEU A 371 15.52 -27.58 24.83
C LEU A 371 15.15 -26.50 23.80
N LEU A 372 15.34 -25.23 24.15
CA LEU A 372 15.07 -24.12 23.23
C LEU A 372 15.98 -24.18 22.00
N ASN A 373 17.27 -24.47 22.19
CA ASN A 373 18.22 -24.60 21.08
C ASN A 373 17.90 -25.82 20.18
N ARG A 374 17.46 -26.94 20.76
CA ARG A 374 17.07 -28.14 20.01
C ARG A 374 15.88 -27.88 19.09
N ASN A 375 14.91 -27.08 19.56
CA ASN A 375 13.76 -26.65 18.77
C ASN A 375 14.09 -25.49 17.78
N GLY A 376 15.37 -25.16 17.58
CA GLY A 376 15.80 -24.11 16.64
C GLY A 376 15.45 -22.68 17.07
N LEU A 377 14.99 -22.48 18.31
CA LEU A 377 14.53 -21.18 18.81
C LEU A 377 15.73 -20.28 19.14
N LYS A 378 15.62 -19.00 18.78
CA LYS A 378 16.65 -17.98 19.04
C LYS A 378 16.12 -16.90 19.99
N THR A 379 17.02 -16.25 20.71
CA THR A 379 16.69 -15.05 21.50
C THR A 379 16.23 -13.91 20.58
N GLY A 380 15.58 -12.87 21.12
CA GLY A 380 15.20 -11.70 20.31
C GLY A 380 16.38 -10.91 19.72
N ASN A 381 17.63 -11.22 20.14
CA ASN A 381 18.88 -10.74 19.53
C ASN A 381 19.43 -11.66 18.43
N GLY A 382 18.76 -12.78 18.11
CA GLY A 382 19.25 -13.79 17.16
C GLY A 382 20.32 -14.74 17.73
N ASN A 383 20.65 -14.63 19.02
CA ASN A 383 21.65 -15.48 19.67
C ASN A 383 21.06 -16.83 20.12
N ARG A 384 21.93 -17.86 20.25
CA ARG A 384 21.61 -19.14 20.90
C ARG A 384 21.30 -18.96 22.39
N TRP A 385 20.51 -19.87 22.95
CA TRP A 385 20.20 -19.88 24.38
C TRP A 385 21.38 -20.44 25.20
N THR A 386 21.71 -19.77 26.29
CA THR A 386 22.63 -20.24 27.34
C THR A 386 21.93 -20.13 28.68
N ARG A 387 22.46 -20.77 29.73
CA ARG A 387 21.93 -20.67 31.09
C ARG A 387 21.72 -19.23 31.52
N GLU A 388 22.73 -18.38 31.32
CA GLU A 388 22.72 -16.97 31.74
C GLU A 388 21.64 -16.18 31.00
N ARG A 389 21.41 -16.49 29.71
CA ARG A 389 20.36 -15.86 28.90
C ARG A 389 18.97 -16.29 29.33
N VAL A 390 18.78 -17.55 29.73
CA VAL A 390 17.54 -18.03 30.33
C VAL A 390 17.33 -17.34 31.70
N THR A 391 18.34 -17.32 32.56
CA THR A 391 18.29 -16.63 33.88
C THR A 391 17.93 -15.16 33.76
N SER A 392 18.56 -14.44 32.83
CA SER A 392 18.30 -13.02 32.57
C SER A 392 16.88 -12.79 32.05
N MET A 393 16.42 -13.60 31.10
CA MET A 393 15.06 -13.55 30.57
C MET A 393 14.03 -13.85 31.68
N ARG A 394 14.23 -14.92 32.43
CA ARG A 394 13.41 -15.34 33.57
C ARG A 394 13.28 -14.22 34.61
N SER A 395 14.40 -13.58 34.97
CA SER A 395 14.43 -12.45 35.91
C SER A 395 13.67 -11.24 35.38
N SER A 396 13.81 -10.93 34.09
CA SER A 396 13.13 -9.81 33.43
C SER A 396 11.61 -9.99 33.34
N TYR A 397 11.14 -11.25 33.29
CA TYR A 397 9.72 -11.61 33.22
C TYR A 397 9.15 -12.12 34.55
N HIS A 398 9.90 -11.95 35.65
CA HIS A 398 9.50 -12.39 37.01
C HIS A 398 9.06 -13.86 37.08
N LEU A 399 9.72 -14.72 36.31
CA LEU A 399 9.50 -16.16 36.35
C LEU A 399 10.32 -16.77 37.51
N PRO A 400 9.77 -17.69 38.31
CA PRO A 400 10.51 -18.33 39.40
C PRO A 400 11.62 -19.26 38.87
N VAL A 401 12.68 -19.50 39.64
CA VAL A 401 13.67 -20.56 39.31
C VAL A 401 13.02 -21.91 39.58
N PHE A 402 13.31 -22.93 38.76
CA PHE A 402 13.00 -24.30 39.13
C PHE A 402 13.70 -24.66 40.45
N LYS A 403 12.92 -24.98 41.47
CA LYS A 403 13.40 -25.50 42.74
C LYS A 403 12.76 -26.86 42.96
N PRO A 404 13.56 -27.91 43.24
CA PRO A 404 13.01 -29.18 43.74
C PRO A 404 12.14 -28.91 44.97
N ALA A 405 11.03 -29.64 45.11
CA ALA A 405 10.16 -29.51 46.27
C ALA A 405 10.90 -29.95 47.55
N ASP A 406 10.79 -29.18 48.63
CA ASP A 406 11.48 -29.45 49.90
C ASP A 406 11.09 -30.83 50.49
N ASP A 407 9.82 -31.23 50.29
CA ASP A 407 9.28 -32.52 50.75
C ASP A 407 9.57 -33.68 49.78
N GLY A 408 10.31 -33.43 48.69
CA GLY A 408 10.58 -34.40 47.62
C GLY A 408 9.36 -34.77 46.76
N ILE A 409 8.18 -34.21 47.05
CA ILE A 409 6.95 -34.44 46.29
C ILE A 409 6.78 -33.33 45.26
N GLU A 410 7.25 -33.58 44.04
CA GLU A 410 7.11 -32.62 42.94
C GLU A 410 5.65 -32.48 42.49
N PRO A 411 5.10 -31.25 42.43
CA PRO A 411 3.73 -31.00 41.98
C PRO A 411 3.57 -31.18 40.47
N TRP A 412 4.65 -31.05 39.71
CA TRP A 412 4.70 -31.23 38.25
C TRP A 412 5.73 -32.27 37.90
N LEU A 413 5.38 -33.18 36.99
CA LEU A 413 6.19 -34.34 36.63
C LEU A 413 6.43 -34.35 35.12
N ASN A 414 7.65 -34.74 34.73
CA ASN A 414 7.94 -35.10 33.34
C ASN A 414 7.30 -36.46 32.99
N LEU A 415 7.21 -36.78 31.69
CA LEU A 415 6.63 -38.03 31.19
C LEU A 415 7.12 -39.29 31.92
N SER A 416 8.44 -39.40 32.14
CA SER A 416 9.05 -40.58 32.77
C SER A 416 8.65 -40.73 34.23
N ASN A 417 8.63 -39.62 34.99
CA ASN A 417 8.25 -39.63 36.39
C ASN A 417 6.74 -39.82 36.56
N ALA A 418 5.93 -39.22 35.68
CA ALA A 418 4.49 -39.41 35.64
C ALA A 418 4.12 -40.86 35.33
N ALA A 419 4.79 -41.49 34.36
CA ALA A 419 4.58 -42.89 34.01
C ALA A 419 4.96 -43.85 35.15
N LYS A 420 6.06 -43.56 35.86
CA LYS A 420 6.46 -44.31 37.07
C LYS A 420 5.42 -44.21 38.18
N LEU A 421 4.82 -43.03 38.39
CA LEU A 421 3.79 -42.82 39.40
C LEU A 421 2.54 -43.67 39.11
N LEU A 422 2.11 -43.72 37.84
CA LEU A 422 0.97 -44.51 37.39
C LEU A 422 1.29 -46.00 37.16
N LYS A 423 2.57 -46.39 37.22
CA LYS A 423 3.07 -47.73 36.90
C LYS A 423 2.69 -48.20 35.49
N VAL A 424 2.78 -47.30 34.52
CA VAL A 424 2.53 -47.57 33.09
C VAL A 424 3.77 -47.28 32.25
N ALA A 425 3.81 -47.78 31.01
CA ALA A 425 4.87 -47.44 30.07
C ALA A 425 4.77 -45.94 29.66
N PRO A 426 5.90 -45.21 29.51
CA PRO A 426 5.88 -43.81 29.07
C PRO A 426 5.15 -43.59 27.74
N LYS A 427 5.23 -44.56 26.82
CA LYS A 427 4.53 -44.52 25.53
C LYS A 427 3.01 -44.50 25.70
N THR A 428 2.48 -45.33 26.61
CA THR A 428 1.04 -45.40 26.92
C THR A 428 0.54 -44.06 27.45
N LEU A 429 1.27 -43.46 28.40
CA LEU A 429 0.89 -42.17 28.98
C LEU A 429 0.97 -41.03 27.96
N ARG A 430 1.94 -41.07 27.03
CA ARG A 430 2.04 -40.12 25.92
C ARG A 430 0.83 -40.23 24.99
N LEU A 431 0.45 -41.43 24.57
CA LEU A 431 -0.70 -41.63 23.68
C LEU A 431 -2.01 -41.16 24.33
N ALA A 432 -2.21 -41.44 25.62
CA ALA A 432 -3.37 -40.95 26.36
C ALA A 432 -3.41 -39.40 26.45
N ALA A 433 -2.23 -38.76 26.56
CA ALA A 433 -2.14 -37.31 26.53
C ALA A 433 -2.41 -36.72 25.13
N GLU A 434 -1.92 -37.36 24.07
CA GLU A 434 -2.20 -36.98 22.67
C GLU A 434 -3.69 -37.16 22.32
N ALA A 435 -4.35 -38.18 22.88
CA ALA A 435 -5.79 -38.42 22.74
C ALA A 435 -6.67 -37.51 23.64
N GLY A 436 -6.06 -36.71 24.53
CA GLY A 436 -6.78 -35.81 25.43
C GLY A 436 -7.47 -36.48 26.63
N GLU A 437 -7.15 -37.75 26.91
CA GLU A 437 -7.72 -38.52 28.03
C GLU A 437 -7.14 -38.08 29.39
N ILE A 438 -5.92 -37.54 29.39
CA ILE A 438 -5.27 -36.94 30.56
C ILE A 438 -4.82 -35.52 30.22
N ALA A 439 -5.09 -34.58 31.12
CA ALA A 439 -4.60 -33.21 31.03
C ALA A 439 -3.07 -33.17 31.11
N ALA A 440 -2.43 -32.75 30.02
CA ALA A 440 -0.98 -32.61 29.89
C ALA A 440 -0.61 -31.35 29.11
N ILE A 441 0.59 -30.84 29.35
CA ILE A 441 1.13 -29.66 28.67
C ILE A 441 2.32 -30.10 27.82
N HIS A 442 2.32 -29.71 26.54
CA HIS A 442 3.41 -29.95 25.60
C HIS A 442 3.90 -28.63 24.98
N PRO A 443 4.83 -27.91 25.63
CA PRO A 443 5.14 -26.52 25.29
C PRO A 443 5.92 -26.32 23.98
N LEU A 444 6.63 -27.35 23.50
CA LEU A 444 7.51 -27.32 22.33
C LEU A 444 7.36 -28.64 21.56
N SER A 445 7.53 -28.63 20.24
CA SER A 445 7.37 -29.84 19.40
C SER A 445 8.35 -30.95 19.76
N ASP A 446 9.61 -30.62 20.03
CA ASP A 446 10.64 -31.56 20.52
C ASP A 446 10.86 -31.42 22.03
N GLY A 447 9.81 -31.03 22.76
CA GLY A 447 9.83 -30.77 24.20
C GLY A 447 9.38 -31.96 25.05
N PRO A 448 9.60 -31.90 26.37
CA PRO A 448 9.03 -32.85 27.31
C PRO A 448 7.52 -32.62 27.50
N TRP A 449 6.78 -33.70 27.74
CA TRP A 449 5.42 -33.63 28.27
C TRP A 449 5.44 -33.36 29.78
N ILE A 450 4.57 -32.46 30.22
CA ILE A 450 4.45 -31.99 31.60
C ILE A 450 3.07 -32.35 32.14
N PHE A 451 3.03 -33.02 33.28
CA PHE A 451 1.80 -33.48 33.94
C PHE A 451 1.69 -32.89 35.34
N ALA A 452 0.52 -32.38 35.70
CA ALA A 452 0.24 -32.03 37.09
C ALA A 452 0.03 -33.32 37.89
N ARG A 453 0.69 -33.44 39.05
CA ARG A 453 0.56 -34.62 39.92
C ARG A 453 -0.89 -34.87 40.33
N ALA A 454 -1.66 -33.81 40.58
CA ALA A 454 -3.09 -33.90 40.92
C ALA A 454 -3.90 -34.59 39.80
N SER A 455 -3.60 -34.30 38.54
CA SER A 455 -4.27 -34.92 37.39
C SER A 455 -3.97 -36.42 37.23
N LEU A 456 -2.89 -36.91 37.84
CA LEU A 456 -2.49 -38.31 37.81
C LEU A 456 -3.11 -39.12 38.96
N ILE A 457 -3.72 -38.48 39.96
CA ILE A 457 -4.35 -39.16 41.10
C ILE A 457 -5.85 -39.38 40.86
N THR A 458 -6.45 -38.65 39.92
CA THR A 458 -7.85 -38.74 39.51
C THR A 458 -8.25 -40.13 38.98
N ALA A 459 -9.54 -40.48 39.12
CA ALA A 459 -10.10 -41.74 38.66
C ALA A 459 -9.85 -42.00 37.15
N ALA A 460 -9.86 -40.95 36.32
CA ALA A 460 -9.54 -41.04 34.90
C ALA A 460 -8.11 -41.56 34.64
N ALA A 461 -7.13 -41.07 35.41
CA ALA A 461 -5.74 -41.53 35.28
C ALA A 461 -5.54 -42.96 35.82
N GLN A 462 -6.31 -43.35 36.84
CA GLN A 462 -6.33 -44.72 37.35
C GLN A 462 -6.95 -45.70 36.35
N SER A 463 -8.01 -45.29 35.64
CA SER A 463 -8.63 -46.09 34.58
C SER A 463 -7.65 -46.39 33.44
N ILE A 464 -6.79 -45.45 33.07
CA ILE A 464 -5.73 -45.67 32.07
C ILE A 464 -4.68 -46.66 32.57
N ALA A 465 -4.31 -46.58 33.85
CA ALA A 465 -3.40 -47.54 34.46
C ALA A 465 -4.01 -48.95 34.56
N GLU A 466 -5.32 -49.05 34.77
CA GLU A 466 -6.06 -50.31 34.83
C GLU A 466 -6.26 -50.90 33.42
N GLY A 467 -6.64 -50.09 32.43
CA GLY A 467 -6.74 -50.49 31.02
C GLY A 467 -5.40 -50.98 30.46
N ALA A 468 -4.30 -50.32 30.83
CA ALA A 468 -2.96 -50.76 30.46
C ALA A 468 -2.56 -52.12 31.06
N ARG A 469 -3.10 -52.49 32.24
CA ARG A 469 -2.89 -53.82 32.86
C ARG A 469 -3.77 -54.89 32.24
N GLN A 470 -5.02 -54.55 31.94
CA GLN A 470 -6.01 -55.48 31.38
C GLN A 470 -5.75 -55.79 29.89
N ASN A 471 -5.19 -54.84 29.13
CA ASN A 471 -4.90 -55.02 27.71
C ASN A 471 -3.46 -54.57 27.35
N PRO A 472 -2.44 -55.42 27.60
CA PRO A 472 -1.04 -55.06 27.34
C PRO A 472 -0.72 -54.81 25.87
N ARG A 473 -1.51 -55.37 24.93
CA ARG A 473 -1.32 -55.18 23.49
C ARG A 473 -1.87 -53.84 23.00
N TYR A 474 -2.95 -53.32 23.62
CA TYR A 474 -3.56 -52.03 23.28
C TYR A 474 -3.93 -51.23 24.54
N PRO A 475 -2.93 -50.65 25.24
CA PRO A 475 -3.12 -50.03 26.56
C PRO A 475 -4.04 -48.80 26.61
N THR A 476 -4.23 -48.12 25.47
CA THR A 476 -5.08 -46.92 25.30
C THR A 476 -6.23 -47.19 24.32
N GLY A 477 -6.56 -48.45 24.05
CA GLY A 477 -7.48 -48.82 22.96
C GLY A 477 -6.84 -48.68 21.55
N SER A 478 -7.60 -49.08 20.53
CA SER A 478 -7.24 -48.93 19.12
C SER A 478 -7.18 -47.45 18.74
N HIS A 479 -6.17 -47.04 17.98
CA HIS A 479 -6.10 -45.67 17.45
C HIS A 479 -7.34 -45.40 16.56
N PRO A 480 -7.94 -44.20 16.54
CA PRO A 480 -9.12 -43.92 15.71
C PRO A 480 -8.89 -44.17 14.20
N ASP A 481 -7.65 -44.04 13.73
CA ASP A 481 -7.25 -44.38 12.34
C ASP A 481 -6.92 -45.86 12.11
N GLN A 482 -7.03 -46.71 13.13
CA GLN A 482 -6.71 -48.13 13.02
C GLN A 482 -7.92 -48.90 12.49
N GLN A 483 -8.07 -48.94 11.16
CA GLN A 483 -9.06 -49.79 10.51
C GLN A 483 -8.76 -51.27 10.81
N THR A 484 -9.69 -51.94 11.48
CA THR A 484 -9.63 -53.39 11.67
C THR A 484 -9.78 -54.08 10.30
N LEU A 485 -8.73 -54.76 9.84
CA LEU A 485 -8.74 -55.53 8.58
C LEU A 485 -9.73 -56.70 8.57
N PHE A 486 -10.32 -57.04 9.72
CA PHE A 486 -11.30 -58.12 9.85
C PHE A 486 -12.57 -57.59 10.50
N SER A 487 -13.69 -57.72 9.79
CA SER A 487 -15.02 -57.53 10.36
C SER A 487 -15.31 -58.68 11.31
N SER A 488 -15.78 -58.38 12.53
CA SER A 488 -16.13 -59.37 13.54
C SER A 488 -17.17 -60.35 12.99
N THR A 489 -16.80 -61.62 12.83
CA THR A 489 -17.73 -62.71 12.54
C THR A 489 -18.49 -63.05 13.83
N THR A 490 -19.81 -62.88 13.80
CA THR A 490 -20.75 -63.34 14.84
C THR A 490 -20.73 -64.85 14.97
#